data_AF-A0A255HLY6-F1
#
_entry.id   AF-A0A255HLY6-F1
#
_cell.length_a   1.000
_cell.length_b   1.000
_cell.length_c   1.000
_cell.angle_alpha   90.00
_cell.angle_beta   90.00
_cell.angle_gamma   90.00
#
_symmetry.space_group_name_H-M   'P 1'
#
loop_
_entity.id
_entity.type
_entity.pdbx_description
1 polymer ?
#
loop_
_entity_poly.entity_id
_entity_poly.type
_entity_poly.pdbx_seq_one_letter_code
_entity_poly.pdbx_strand_id
1 'polypeptide(L)'
;MASNRTFRFGPIALSATLTTNLLSPPTATGGVNAGASPQYIVLKHIRVTNKTAAAAAFSMFLGATGANAAGTEVIGAGQQVPANQSYDWYGMLRLDAGEFLVGGAGTASALTISGEGEIGVAG
;
A
#
# COMPACT_ATOMS: atom_id res chain seq x y z
N MET A 1 20.91 -13.76 -12.89
CA MET A 1 19.44 -13.66 -12.78
C MET A 1 19.13 -12.35 -12.07
N ALA A 2 18.29 -11.49 -12.63
CA ALA A 2 17.82 -10.32 -11.90
C ALA A 2 16.96 -10.79 -10.72
N SER A 3 17.43 -10.54 -9.50
CA SER A 3 16.66 -10.81 -8.28
C SER A 3 15.86 -9.58 -7.92
N ASN A 4 14.63 -9.78 -7.47
CA ASN A 4 13.87 -8.73 -6.83
C ASN A 4 14.66 -8.20 -5.62
N ARG A 5 14.54 -6.90 -5.36
CA ARG A 5 15.16 -6.26 -4.21
C ARG A 5 14.14 -6.03 -3.13
N THR A 6 14.53 -6.25 -1.88
CA THR A 6 13.69 -5.90 -0.74
C THR A 6 13.61 -4.37 -0.59
N PHE A 7 12.46 -3.87 -0.15
CA PHE A 7 12.27 -2.47 0.19
C PHE A 7 11.35 -2.34 1.41
N ARG A 8 11.36 -1.13 1.99
CA ARG A 8 10.47 -0.71 3.08
C ARG A 8 9.89 0.65 2.77
N PHE A 9 8.71 0.94 3.31
CA PHE A 9 8.07 2.26 3.21
C PHE A 9 7.40 2.68 4.52
N GLY A 10 7.13 3.98 4.64
CA GLY A 10 6.51 4.59 5.81
C GLY A 10 7.49 4.95 6.94
N PRO A 11 6.98 5.43 8.09
CA PRO A 11 5.56 5.53 8.46
C PRO A 11 4.80 6.64 7.69
N ILE A 12 3.65 6.31 7.13
CA ILE A 12 2.73 7.27 6.47
C ILE A 12 1.51 7.45 7.38
N ALA A 13 1.09 8.69 7.66
CA ALA A 13 -0.15 8.94 8.39
C ALA A 13 -1.37 8.72 7.47
N LEU A 14 -2.33 7.91 7.90
CA LEU A 14 -3.56 7.68 7.15
C LEU A 14 -4.51 8.87 7.33
N SER A 15 -5.10 9.33 6.24
CA SER A 15 -6.10 10.39 6.24
C SER A 15 -7.52 9.80 6.40
N ALA A 16 -8.52 10.66 6.62
CA ALA A 16 -9.93 10.24 6.58
C ALA A 16 -10.46 9.99 5.16
N THR A 17 -9.64 10.26 4.13
CA THR A 17 -9.99 10.02 2.73
C THR A 17 -9.47 8.65 2.31
N LEU A 18 -10.38 7.77 1.87
CA LEU A 18 -10.06 6.39 1.49
C LEU A 18 -9.31 6.26 0.15
N THR A 19 -9.08 7.36 -0.55
CA THR A 19 -8.38 7.41 -1.84
C THR A 19 -6.92 7.84 -1.73
N THR A 20 -6.36 7.94 -0.52
CA THR A 20 -4.96 8.38 -0.35
C THR A 20 -4.02 7.37 -1.02
N ASN A 21 -3.13 7.82 -1.91
CA ASN A 21 -2.09 6.98 -2.51
C ASN A 21 -1.04 6.62 -1.44
N LEU A 22 -0.94 5.34 -1.11
CA LEU A 22 0.00 4.86 -0.09
C LEU A 22 1.25 4.22 -0.72
N LEU A 23 1.06 3.47 -1.81
CA LEU A 23 2.15 2.78 -2.50
C LEU A 23 1.78 2.52 -3.96
N SER A 24 2.76 2.63 -4.86
CA SER A 24 2.63 2.23 -6.27
C SER A 24 3.99 1.82 -6.82
N PRO A 25 4.07 0.87 -7.77
CA PRO A 25 5.32 0.58 -8.47
C PRO A 25 5.83 1.79 -9.27
N PRO A 26 7.14 2.03 -9.32
CA PRO A 26 7.70 3.07 -10.17
C PRO A 26 7.53 2.71 -11.66
N THR A 27 7.32 3.71 -12.50
CA THR A 27 7.28 3.54 -13.95
C THR A 27 8.65 3.89 -14.56
N ALA A 28 9.30 2.93 -15.23
CA ALA A 28 10.48 3.22 -16.04
C ALA A 28 10.05 3.64 -17.45
N THR A 29 10.42 4.85 -17.86
CA THR A 29 10.11 5.41 -19.18
C THR A 29 11.41 5.70 -19.93
N GLY A 30 11.50 5.29 -21.21
CA GLY A 30 12.62 5.64 -22.10
C GLY A 30 13.19 4.45 -22.88
N GLY A 31 14.21 4.72 -23.69
CA GLY A 31 14.93 3.73 -24.51
C GLY A 31 14.46 3.68 -25.96
N VAL A 32 15.37 3.92 -26.91
CA VAL A 32 15.12 3.70 -28.34
C VAL A 32 15.30 2.21 -28.63
N ASN A 33 14.27 1.55 -29.20
CA ASN A 33 14.24 0.13 -29.55
C ASN A 33 14.29 -0.90 -28.41
N ALA A 34 14.34 -0.47 -27.14
CA ALA A 34 14.28 -1.36 -25.97
C ALA A 34 12.89 -1.42 -25.31
N GLY A 35 12.01 -0.44 -25.56
CA GLY A 35 10.69 -0.33 -24.93
C GLY A 35 10.75 0.09 -23.45
N ALA A 36 9.58 0.18 -22.81
CA ALA A 36 9.48 0.44 -21.37
C ALA A 36 9.62 -0.87 -20.57
N SER A 37 10.26 -0.81 -19.40
CA SER A 37 10.41 -1.95 -18.49
C SER A 37 9.53 -1.76 -17.26
N PRO A 38 8.25 -2.20 -17.29
CA PRO A 38 7.34 -1.98 -16.18
C PRO A 38 7.88 -2.64 -14.90
N GLN A 39 7.80 -1.94 -13.79
CA GLN A 39 8.19 -2.47 -12.50
C GLN A 39 6.95 -2.97 -11.75
N TYR A 40 7.15 -3.92 -10.86
CA TYR A 40 6.11 -4.44 -9.99
C TYR A 40 6.60 -4.50 -8.56
N ILE A 41 5.66 -4.47 -7.63
CA ILE A 41 5.90 -4.63 -6.20
C ILE A 41 5.19 -5.89 -5.72
N VAL A 42 5.86 -6.69 -4.90
CA VAL A 42 5.24 -7.75 -4.10
C VAL A 42 5.26 -7.30 -2.64
N LEU A 43 4.10 -6.89 -2.14
CA LEU A 43 3.91 -6.48 -0.76
C LEU A 43 3.77 -7.73 0.13
N LYS A 44 4.64 -7.82 1.14
CA LYS A 44 4.74 -9.00 2.01
C LYS A 44 4.21 -8.76 3.42
N HIS A 45 4.40 -7.55 3.92
CA HIS A 45 3.96 -7.18 5.25
C HIS A 45 3.54 -5.71 5.32
N ILE A 46 2.48 -5.47 6.09
CA ILE A 46 2.05 -4.14 6.51
C ILE A 46 1.83 -4.15 8.01
N ARG A 47 2.30 -3.10 8.68
CA ARG A 47 1.91 -2.74 10.03
C ARG A 47 1.11 -1.45 10.02
N VAL A 48 -0.09 -1.50 10.59
CA VAL A 48 -0.93 -0.34 10.89
C VAL A 48 -0.92 -0.11 12.39
N THR A 49 -0.38 1.02 12.84
CA THR A 49 -0.27 1.38 14.26
C THR A 49 -1.27 2.47 14.62
N ASN A 50 -2.07 2.23 15.65
CA ASN A 50 -2.94 3.23 16.25
C ASN A 50 -2.19 3.99 17.35
N LYS A 51 -2.09 5.31 17.18
CA LYS A 51 -1.35 6.19 18.09
C LYS A 51 -2.27 6.95 19.06
N THR A 52 -3.56 6.60 19.07
CA THR A 52 -4.60 7.32 19.81
C THR A 52 -5.19 6.44 20.90
N ALA A 53 -5.89 7.11 21.84
CA ALA A 53 -6.58 6.47 22.95
C ALA A 53 -7.97 5.88 22.58
N ALA A 54 -8.35 5.89 21.30
CA ALA A 54 -9.60 5.33 20.81
C ALA A 54 -9.33 4.32 19.68
N ALA A 55 -10.22 3.35 19.50
CA ALA A 55 -10.15 2.46 18.34
C ALA A 55 -10.38 3.24 17.05
N ALA A 56 -9.66 2.89 15.99
CA ALA A 56 -9.84 3.45 14.67
C ALA A 56 -9.81 2.35 13.61
N ALA A 57 -10.69 2.47 12.62
CA ALA A 57 -10.74 1.56 11.49
C ALA A 57 -9.77 2.02 10.38
N PHE A 58 -9.35 1.10 9.54
CA PHE A 58 -8.79 1.43 8.22
C PHE A 58 -9.47 0.61 7.12
N SER A 59 -9.25 1.01 5.87
CA SER A 59 -9.57 0.25 4.66
C SER A 59 -8.54 0.53 3.58
N MET A 60 -8.08 -0.51 2.88
CA MET A 60 -7.18 -0.39 1.73
C MET A 60 -7.72 -1.15 0.52
N PHE A 61 -7.46 -0.58 -0.65
CA PHE A 61 -7.98 -1.01 -1.93
C PHE A 61 -6.85 -1.07 -2.95
N LEU A 62 -7.01 -1.94 -3.94
CA LEU A 62 -6.27 -1.82 -5.19
C LEU A 62 -7.06 -0.91 -6.12
N GLY A 63 -6.43 0.16 -6.58
CA GLY A 63 -7.13 1.22 -7.31
C GLY A 63 -6.23 1.95 -8.30
N ALA A 64 -6.66 3.16 -8.64
CA ALA A 64 -5.95 4.07 -9.52
C ALA A 64 -5.43 5.26 -8.73
N THR A 65 -4.69 6.15 -9.39
CA THR A 65 -4.16 7.38 -8.77
C THR A 65 -5.28 8.19 -8.12
N GLY A 66 -5.30 8.23 -6.79
CA GLY A 66 -6.27 9.02 -6.03
C GLY A 66 -7.71 8.49 -6.12
N ALA A 67 -7.92 7.21 -6.47
CA ALA A 67 -9.25 6.64 -6.63
C ALA A 67 -9.33 5.17 -6.21
N ASN A 68 -10.45 4.79 -5.60
CA ASN A 68 -10.83 3.41 -5.28
C ASN A 68 -12.30 3.15 -5.66
N ALA A 69 -12.66 1.89 -5.84
CA ALA A 69 -14.04 1.45 -6.08
C ALA A 69 -14.45 0.41 -5.03
N ALA A 70 -15.74 0.33 -4.73
CA ALA A 70 -16.26 -0.75 -3.88
C ALA A 70 -16.06 -2.10 -4.58
N GLY A 71 -15.63 -3.11 -3.81
CA GLY A 71 -15.28 -4.43 -4.33
C GLY A 71 -13.80 -4.58 -4.69
N THR A 72 -12.98 -3.51 -4.60
CA THR A 72 -11.52 -3.60 -4.78
C THR A 72 -10.75 -3.55 -3.46
N GLU A 73 -11.43 -3.75 -2.34
CA GLU A 73 -10.82 -3.90 -1.02
C GLU A 73 -9.86 -5.09 -1.03
N VAL A 74 -8.61 -4.87 -0.63
CA VAL A 74 -7.58 -5.91 -0.59
C VAL A 74 -7.04 -6.16 0.81
N ILE A 75 -7.00 -5.12 1.67
CA ILE A 75 -6.45 -5.23 3.02
C ILE A 75 -7.32 -4.44 3.99
N GLY A 76 -7.82 -5.17 5.00
CA GLY A 76 -8.51 -4.61 6.16
C GLY A 76 -9.76 -3.80 5.83
N ALA A 77 -10.79 -4.38 5.22
CA ALA A 77 -12.05 -3.69 4.95
C ALA A 77 -12.81 -3.32 6.24
N GLY A 78 -12.63 -2.08 6.73
CA GLY A 78 -13.19 -1.62 8.00
C GLY A 78 -12.49 -2.24 9.22
N GLN A 79 -11.25 -2.70 9.06
CA GLN A 79 -10.52 -3.40 10.10
C GLN A 79 -10.19 -2.46 11.25
N GLN A 80 -10.61 -2.85 12.46
CA GLN A 80 -10.40 -2.06 13.67
C GLN A 80 -9.00 -2.31 14.23
N VAL A 81 -8.30 -1.23 14.54
CA VAL A 81 -7.07 -1.26 15.33
C VAL A 81 -7.39 -0.63 16.69
N PRO A 82 -7.35 -1.41 17.79
CA PRO A 82 -7.61 -0.89 19.13
C PRO A 82 -6.65 0.24 19.50
N ALA A 83 -7.04 1.03 20.51
CA ALA A 83 -6.23 2.12 21.04
C ALA A 83 -4.82 1.64 21.42
N ASN A 84 -3.79 2.39 21.02
CA ASN A 84 -2.37 2.11 21.30
C ASN A 84 -1.87 0.72 20.86
N GLN A 85 -2.55 0.07 19.91
CA GLN A 85 -2.17 -1.24 19.38
C GLN A 85 -1.74 -1.14 17.91
N SER A 86 -1.14 -2.21 17.41
CA SER A 86 -0.85 -2.39 15.99
C SER A 86 -1.57 -3.61 15.41
N TYR A 87 -1.95 -3.51 14.15
CA TYR A 87 -2.39 -4.63 13.33
C TYR A 87 -1.31 -4.95 12.30
N ASP A 88 -0.91 -6.21 12.24
CA ASP A 88 0.05 -6.72 11.28
C ASP A 88 -0.66 -7.62 10.26
N TRP A 89 -0.51 -7.27 8.99
CA TRP A 89 -0.95 -8.08 7.87
C TRP A 89 0.26 -8.72 7.20
N TYR A 90 0.17 -10.02 6.95
CA TYR A 90 1.16 -10.79 6.22
C TYR A 90 0.49 -11.45 5.01
N GLY A 91 1.11 -11.35 3.84
CA GLY A 91 0.56 -11.92 2.62
C GLY A 91 1.50 -11.79 1.43
N MET A 92 0.96 -11.98 0.24
CA MET A 92 1.65 -11.75 -1.02
C MET A 92 0.69 -11.02 -1.98
N LEU A 93 0.65 -9.71 -1.87
CA LEU A 93 -0.11 -8.86 -2.80
C LEU A 93 0.84 -8.30 -3.85
N ARG A 94 0.62 -8.62 -5.12
CA ARG A 94 1.36 -8.03 -6.22
C ARG A 94 0.64 -6.77 -6.70
N LEU A 95 1.41 -5.71 -6.93
CA LEU A 95 0.99 -4.50 -7.62
C LEU A 95 1.79 -4.40 -8.91
N ASP A 96 1.11 -4.34 -10.04
CA ASP A 96 1.71 -4.11 -11.34
C ASP A 96 1.72 -2.61 -11.69
N ALA A 97 2.47 -2.25 -12.74
CA ALA A 97 2.62 -0.86 -13.16
C ALA A 97 1.26 -0.23 -13.47
N GLY A 98 0.97 0.93 -12.84
CA GLY A 98 -0.30 1.64 -12.96
C GLY A 98 -1.32 1.29 -11.88
N GLU A 99 -1.05 0.30 -11.04
CA GLU A 99 -1.87 0.00 -9.87
C GLU A 99 -1.37 0.75 -8.62
N PHE A 100 -2.32 1.12 -7.77
CA PHE A 100 -2.05 1.87 -6.54
C PHE A 100 -2.68 1.15 -5.35
N LEU A 101 -1.88 0.93 -4.31
CA LEU A 101 -2.45 0.71 -2.98
C LEU A 101 -2.95 2.05 -2.47
N VAL A 102 -4.26 2.17 -2.40
CA VAL A 102 -4.94 3.34 -1.87
C VAL A 102 -5.68 2.98 -0.60
N GLY A 103 -5.83 3.93 0.31
CA GLY A 103 -6.57 3.67 1.54
C GLY A 103 -6.61 4.85 2.48
N GLY A 104 -7.27 4.63 3.60
CA GLY A 104 -7.41 5.63 4.65
C GLY A 104 -7.85 5.01 5.96
N ALA A 105 -8.07 5.88 6.94
CA ALA A 105 -8.57 5.54 8.26
C ALA A 105 -9.98 6.12 8.48
N GLY A 106 -10.75 5.54 9.38
CA GLY A 106 -12.02 6.11 9.83
C GLY A 106 -11.84 7.42 10.62
N THR A 107 -10.63 7.68 11.11
CA THR A 107 -10.25 8.91 11.83
C THR A 107 -8.92 9.42 11.30
N ALA A 108 -8.89 10.65 10.79
CA ALA A 108 -7.69 11.24 10.21
C ALA A 108 -6.52 11.25 11.21
N SER A 109 -5.33 10.86 10.74
CA SER A 109 -4.07 10.85 11.49
C SER A 109 -4.02 9.92 12.71
N ALA A 110 -5.08 9.17 12.99
CA ALA A 110 -5.11 8.23 14.12
C ALA A 110 -4.19 7.02 13.89
N LEU A 111 -4.10 6.58 12.63
CA LEU A 111 -3.35 5.41 12.21
C LEU A 111 -2.13 5.81 11.37
N THR A 112 -1.02 5.10 11.54
CA THR A 112 0.15 5.15 10.65
C THR A 112 0.41 3.79 10.04
N ILE A 113 0.76 3.76 8.75
CA ILE A 113 1.11 2.56 8.02
C ILE A 113 2.61 2.53 7.71
N SER A 114 3.24 1.39 7.93
CA SER A 114 4.54 1.04 7.36
C SER A 114 4.45 -0.35 6.73
N GLY A 115 5.33 -0.66 5.79
CA GLY A 115 5.35 -2.00 5.23
C GLY A 115 6.65 -2.34 4.54
N GLU A 116 6.74 -3.60 4.16
CA GLU A 116 7.90 -4.17 3.49
C GLU A 116 7.49 -5.17 2.42
N GLY A 117 8.36 -5.30 1.42
CA GLY A 117 8.11 -6.13 0.27
C GLY A 117 9.32 -6.21 -0.63
N GLU A 118 9.07 -6.60 -1.86
CA GLU A 118 10.06 -6.73 -2.90
C GLU A 118 9.65 -5.95 -4.14
N ILE A 119 10.63 -5.39 -4.84
CA ILE A 119 10.45 -4.70 -6.11
C ILE A 119 11.24 -5.42 -7.20
N GLY A 120 10.61 -5.61 -8.35
CA GLY A 120 11.19 -6.27 -9.51
C GLY A 120 10.88 -5.53 -10.80
N VAL A 121 11.55 -5.92 -11.87
CA VAL A 121 11.27 -5.47 -13.24
C VAL A 121 10.56 -6.62 -13.94
N ALA A 122 9.40 -6.36 -14.54
CA ALA A 122 8.73 -7.31 -15.40
C ALA A 122 9.50 -7.39 -16.73
N GLY A 123 9.93 -8.60 -17.06
CA GLY A 123 10.63 -8.91 -18.31
C GLY A 123 9.67 -9.18 -19.46
#